data_AF-N4TR54-F1
#
_entry.id   AF-N4TR54-F1
#
_cell.length_a   1.000
_cell.length_b   1.000
_cell.length_c   1.000
_cell.angle_alpha   90.00
_cell.angle_beta   90.00
_cell.angle_gamma   90.00
#
_symmetry.space_group_name_H-M   'P 1'
#
loop_
_entity.id
_entity.type
_entity.pdbx_description
1 polymer ?
#
loop_
_entity_poly.entity_id
_entity_poly.type
_entity_poly.pdbx_seq_one_letter_code
_entity_poly.pdbx_strand_id
1 'polypeptide(L)'
;MAFKLRFRVSPPQTPEAHKGKEMEPIDNSALKGARRVLRSLDQMPQWFRHGSNKWILGGYRDISGSFHASLCSLLYVHNESVNIYSHLIPAIFLLLGQHYHASGYSGITGADFIAFSIFMLSAVTCLLLSAMYHIFMNHSQRIENFCLQLDMMGVVIFILGDLVLGIYMVFWCEPFLRKTYWSMVS
;
A
#
# COMPACT_ATOMS: atom_id res chain seq x y z
N MET A 1 67.37 39.07 52.51
CA MET A 1 68.66 38.71 51.89
C MET A 1 68.52 37.30 51.33
N ALA A 2 68.65 37.16 50.01
CA ALA A 2 68.09 36.07 49.22
C ALA A 2 68.90 34.75 49.29
N PHE A 3 68.17 33.63 49.36
CA PHE A 3 68.70 32.27 49.32
C PHE A 3 68.78 31.80 47.86
N LYS A 4 69.99 31.51 47.36
CA LYS A 4 70.23 30.92 46.03
C LYS A 4 70.10 29.40 46.14
N LEU A 5 69.10 28.82 45.46
CA LEU A 5 69.04 27.38 45.18
C LEU A 5 69.32 27.16 43.69
N ARG A 6 70.36 26.35 43.41
CA ARG A 6 70.75 25.90 42.07
C ARG A 6 69.64 24.99 41.52
N PHE A 7 69.06 25.35 40.38
CA PHE A 7 68.31 24.42 39.55
C PHE A 7 69.20 23.90 38.42
N ARG A 8 69.20 22.58 38.25
CA ARG A 8 69.88 21.82 37.20
C ARG A 8 69.08 21.98 35.90
N VAL A 9 69.66 22.57 34.87
CA VAL A 9 69.04 22.69 33.54
C VAL A 9 69.23 21.38 32.79
N SER A 10 68.14 20.74 32.36
CA SER A 10 68.18 19.57 31.47
C SER A 10 68.36 20.01 30.00
N PRO A 11 68.99 19.19 29.15
CA PRO A 11 69.20 19.52 27.73
C PRO A 11 67.88 19.61 26.96
N PRO A 12 67.86 20.34 25.82
CA PRO A 12 66.64 20.51 25.02
C PRO A 12 66.20 19.17 24.43
N GLN A 13 64.93 18.83 24.66
CA GLN A 13 64.28 17.70 23.99
C GLN A 13 64.06 18.05 22.52
N THR A 14 64.44 17.12 21.63
CA THR A 14 64.13 17.16 20.20
C THR A 14 62.62 17.17 19.98
N PRO A 15 62.10 17.90 18.96
CA PRO A 15 60.68 17.96 18.71
C PRO A 15 60.16 16.56 18.35
N GLU A 16 59.23 16.05 19.16
CA GLU A 16 58.48 14.84 18.85
C GLU A 16 57.69 15.09 17.56
N ALA A 17 57.91 14.21 16.57
CA ALA A 17 57.11 14.17 15.37
C ALA A 17 55.64 13.96 15.75
N HIS A 18 54.79 14.93 15.38
CA HIS A 18 53.34 14.75 15.39
C HIS A 18 53.00 13.49 14.59
N LYS A 19 52.77 12.37 15.28
CA LYS A 19 52.06 11.23 14.72
C LYS A 19 50.66 11.73 14.41
N GLY A 20 50.42 12.03 13.13
CA GLY A 20 49.08 12.27 12.62
C GLY A 20 48.19 11.14 13.10
N LYS A 21 47.11 11.49 13.78
CA LYS A 21 46.03 10.57 14.09
C LYS A 21 45.53 10.08 12.73
N GLU A 22 45.86 8.85 12.36
CA GLU A 22 45.25 8.22 11.20
C GLU A 22 43.75 8.36 11.35
N MET A 23 43.13 8.98 10.35
CA MET A 23 41.69 9.02 10.24
C MET A 23 41.27 7.56 10.05
N GLU A 24 40.71 6.96 11.11
CA GLU A 24 39.98 5.70 11.01
C GLU A 24 39.10 5.78 9.76
N PRO A 25 39.19 4.81 8.83
CA PRO A 25 38.38 4.85 7.63
C PRO A 25 36.92 4.90 8.07
N ILE A 26 36.23 5.97 7.69
CA ILE A 26 34.79 6.08 7.88
C ILE A 26 34.20 4.81 7.26
N ASP A 27 33.63 3.97 8.12
CA ASP A 27 33.00 2.74 7.70
C ASP A 27 31.79 3.08 6.83
N ASN A 28 32.05 3.17 5.52
CA ASN A 28 31.05 3.36 4.50
C ASN A 28 30.13 2.13 4.36
N SER A 29 30.28 1.08 5.20
CA SER A 29 29.31 -0.02 5.29
C SER A 29 27.98 0.42 5.91
N ALA A 30 28.00 1.38 6.86
CA ALA A 30 26.78 1.93 7.44
C ALA A 30 26.00 2.83 6.46
N LEU A 31 26.68 3.36 5.43
CA LEU A 31 26.12 4.23 4.39
C LEU A 31 25.89 3.52 3.04
N LYS A 32 26.19 2.22 2.94
CA LYS A 32 25.72 1.36 1.84
C LYS A 32 24.28 0.98 2.16
N GLY A 33 23.38 1.86 1.73
CA GLY A 33 21.98 1.93 2.09
C GLY A 33 21.32 0.59 2.34
N ALA A 34 20.50 0.57 3.39
CA ALA A 34 19.49 -0.44 3.70
C ALA A 34 18.63 -0.71 2.45
N ARG A 35 19.14 -1.51 1.52
CA ARG A 35 18.40 -2.01 0.38
C ARG A 35 17.36 -2.92 1.01
N ARG A 36 16.10 -2.47 1.04
CA ARG A 36 14.98 -3.28 1.52
C ARG A 36 15.04 -4.63 0.79
N VAL A 37 15.39 -5.67 1.53
CA VAL A 37 15.57 -7.01 0.99
C VAL A 37 14.19 -7.64 0.89
N LEU A 38 13.71 -7.83 -0.33
CA LEU A 38 12.51 -8.62 -0.58
C LEU A 38 12.81 -10.10 -0.35
N ARG A 39 11.82 -10.83 0.14
CA ARG A 39 11.93 -12.25 0.48
C ARG A 39 11.58 -13.14 -0.70
N SER A 40 12.23 -14.31 -0.72
CA SER A 40 11.80 -15.44 -1.53
C SER A 40 10.64 -16.18 -0.83
N LEU A 41 9.87 -16.95 -1.59
CA LEU A 41 8.68 -17.64 -1.07
C LEU A 41 9.04 -18.60 0.09
N ASP A 42 10.16 -19.31 0.01
CA ASP A 42 10.64 -20.26 1.02
C ASP A 42 10.95 -19.61 2.38
N GLN A 43 11.25 -18.31 2.38
CA GLN A 43 11.53 -17.53 3.59
C GLN A 43 10.25 -17.04 4.28
N MET A 44 9.09 -17.15 3.62
CA MET A 44 7.81 -16.71 4.18
C MET A 44 7.25 -17.74 5.19
N PRO A 45 6.49 -17.29 6.19
CA PRO A 45 5.88 -18.20 7.15
C PRO A 45 4.91 -19.16 6.47
N GLN A 46 4.71 -20.33 7.08
CA GLN A 46 3.95 -21.44 6.47
C GLN A 46 2.52 -21.06 6.08
N TRP A 47 1.82 -20.27 6.91
CA TRP A 47 0.47 -19.81 6.62
C TRP A 47 0.42 -18.98 5.33
N PHE A 48 1.41 -18.09 5.14
CA PHE A 48 1.50 -17.21 3.97
C PHE A 48 1.85 -18.04 2.72
N ARG A 49 2.81 -18.97 2.84
CA ARG A 49 3.17 -19.88 1.74
C ARG A 49 2.01 -20.75 1.27
N HIS A 50 1.17 -21.21 2.19
CA HIS A 50 0.03 -22.06 1.86
C HIS A 50 -1.07 -21.32 1.10
N GLY A 51 -1.32 -20.05 1.45
CA GLY A 51 -2.26 -19.18 0.73
C GLY A 51 -1.70 -18.54 -0.55
N SER A 52 -0.38 -18.54 -0.71
CA SER A 52 0.29 -17.90 -1.86
C SER A 52 0.41 -18.83 -3.07
N ASN A 53 0.48 -18.22 -4.25
CA ASN A 53 0.79 -18.95 -5.48
C ASN A 53 2.25 -19.46 -5.47
N LYS A 54 2.41 -20.79 -5.49
CA LYS A 54 3.73 -21.47 -5.49
C LYS A 54 4.66 -21.12 -6.66
N TRP A 55 4.13 -20.54 -7.74
CA TRP A 55 4.91 -20.14 -8.92
C TRP A 55 5.52 -18.75 -8.79
N ILE A 56 5.11 -17.95 -7.80
CA ILE A 56 5.72 -16.66 -7.49
C ILE A 56 6.84 -16.93 -6.48
N LEU A 57 8.08 -16.96 -6.97
CA LEU A 57 9.22 -17.43 -6.17
C LEU A 57 9.81 -16.36 -5.25
N GLY A 58 9.49 -15.09 -5.44
CA GLY A 58 10.04 -14.01 -4.63
C GLY A 58 9.45 -12.64 -4.90
N GLY A 59 10.11 -11.62 -4.35
CA GLY A 59 9.62 -10.25 -4.36
C GLY A 59 8.65 -9.95 -3.23
N TYR A 60 8.54 -10.84 -2.23
CA TYR A 60 7.64 -10.69 -1.09
C TYR A 60 8.15 -9.65 -0.10
N ARG A 61 7.21 -8.91 0.48
CA ARG A 61 7.49 -8.03 1.62
C ARG A 61 7.60 -8.86 2.90
N ASP A 62 8.43 -8.40 3.82
CA ASP A 62 8.45 -8.95 5.17
C ASP A 62 7.08 -8.81 5.86
N ILE A 63 6.79 -9.77 6.74
CA ILE A 63 5.64 -9.70 7.65
C ILE A 63 5.91 -8.58 8.67
N SER A 64 5.36 -7.40 8.38
CA SER A 64 5.74 -6.16 9.04
C SER A 64 5.08 -5.96 10.40
N GLY A 65 3.91 -6.57 10.63
CA GLY A 65 3.06 -6.27 11.78
C GLY A 65 2.64 -4.81 11.89
N SER A 66 2.82 -4.01 10.82
CA SER A 66 2.73 -2.55 10.88
C SER A 66 2.02 -1.98 9.65
N PHE A 67 0.87 -1.34 9.89
CA PHE A 67 0.12 -0.62 8.87
C PHE A 67 0.96 0.46 8.19
N HIS A 68 1.76 1.20 8.96
CA HIS A 68 2.64 2.24 8.41
C HIS A 68 3.69 1.63 7.48
N ALA A 69 4.33 0.53 7.87
CA ALA A 69 5.30 -0.14 6.99
C ALA A 69 4.66 -0.69 5.70
N SER A 70 3.43 -1.20 5.79
CA SER A 70 2.64 -1.63 4.63
C SER A 70 2.29 -0.46 3.71
N LEU A 71 1.87 0.69 4.26
CA LEU A 71 1.62 1.90 3.47
C LEU A 71 2.88 2.45 2.81
N CYS A 72 4.01 2.47 3.53
CA CYS A 72 5.30 2.84 2.94
C CYS A 72 5.74 1.89 1.81
N SER A 73 5.15 0.69 1.69
CA SER A 73 5.47 -0.22 0.60
C SER A 73 4.97 0.24 -0.76
N LEU A 74 4.03 1.18 -0.78
CA LEU A 74 3.61 1.86 -2.01
C LEU A 74 4.75 2.61 -2.70
N LEU A 75 5.83 2.93 -1.99
CA LEU A 75 6.94 3.72 -2.53
C LEU A 75 8.02 2.87 -3.21
N TYR A 76 7.87 1.54 -3.27
CA TYR A 76 8.82 0.65 -3.94
C TYR A 76 8.13 -0.53 -4.63
N VAL A 77 8.83 -1.16 -5.57
CA VAL A 77 8.28 -2.28 -6.34
C VAL A 77 8.47 -3.59 -5.58
N HIS A 78 7.41 -4.40 -5.52
CA HIS A 78 7.36 -5.74 -4.95
C HIS A 78 6.32 -6.59 -5.69
N ASN A 79 6.17 -7.85 -5.30
CA ASN A 79 5.32 -8.84 -5.98
C ASN A 79 3.81 -8.50 -6.04
N GLU A 80 3.36 -7.52 -5.28
CA GLU A 80 1.96 -7.06 -5.19
C GLU A 80 1.76 -5.67 -5.80
N SER A 81 2.81 -5.00 -6.28
CA SER A 81 2.69 -3.61 -6.74
C SER A 81 1.68 -3.48 -7.88
N VAL A 82 1.70 -4.41 -8.85
CA VAL A 82 0.73 -4.39 -9.96
C VAL A 82 -0.68 -4.57 -9.43
N ASN A 83 -0.92 -5.54 -8.53
CA ASN A 83 -2.24 -5.76 -7.93
C ASN A 83 -2.74 -4.50 -7.22
N ILE A 84 -1.88 -3.83 -6.42
CA ILE A 84 -2.27 -2.59 -5.74
C ILE A 84 -2.65 -1.50 -6.74
N TYR A 85 -1.78 -1.22 -7.72
CA TYR A 85 -1.99 -0.10 -8.64
C TYR A 85 -3.09 -0.36 -9.67
N SER A 86 -3.30 -1.61 -10.08
CA SER A 86 -4.41 -1.97 -10.97
C SER A 86 -5.78 -1.72 -10.34
N HIS A 87 -5.86 -1.68 -9.01
CA HIS A 87 -7.09 -1.36 -8.29
C HIS A 87 -7.16 0.12 -7.86
N LEU A 88 -6.07 0.70 -7.33
CA LEU A 88 -6.06 2.10 -6.88
C LEU A 88 -6.25 3.11 -8.01
N ILE A 89 -5.58 2.91 -9.15
CA ILE A 89 -5.59 3.88 -10.25
C ILE A 89 -7.03 4.03 -10.81
N PRO A 90 -7.73 2.95 -11.20
CA PRO A 90 -9.12 3.07 -11.64
C PRO A 90 -10.05 3.61 -10.56
N ALA A 91 -9.86 3.26 -9.28
CA ALA A 91 -10.68 3.80 -8.19
C ALA A 91 -10.60 5.34 -8.11
N ILE A 92 -9.40 5.91 -8.26
CA ILE A 92 -9.20 7.36 -8.30
C ILE A 92 -9.90 7.97 -9.53
N PHE A 93 -9.73 7.37 -10.71
CA PHE A 93 -10.38 7.88 -11.93
C PHE A 93 -11.91 7.83 -11.84
N LEU A 94 -12.48 6.78 -11.26
CA LEU A 94 -13.93 6.67 -11.06
C LEU A 94 -14.44 7.70 -10.06
N LEU A 95 -13.71 7.96 -8.96
CA LEU A 95 -14.05 9.01 -8.00
C LEU A 95 -14.02 10.41 -8.64
N LEU A 96 -12.97 10.71 -9.44
CA LEU A 96 -12.87 11.97 -10.17
C LEU A 96 -13.99 12.11 -11.22
N GLY A 97 -14.27 11.04 -11.97
CA GLY A 97 -15.34 10.99 -12.95
C GLY A 97 -16.71 11.23 -12.31
N GLN A 98 -16.98 10.60 -11.16
CA GLN A 98 -18.22 10.80 -10.41
C GLN A 98 -18.35 12.24 -9.89
N HIS A 99 -17.28 12.83 -9.37
CA HIS A 99 -17.27 14.23 -8.93
C HIS A 99 -17.53 15.22 -10.09
N TYR A 100 -16.91 14.98 -11.24
CA TYR A 100 -17.16 15.75 -12.46
C TYR A 100 -18.61 15.63 -12.94
N HIS A 101 -19.16 14.41 -12.94
CA HIS A 101 -20.55 14.16 -13.33
C HIS A 101 -21.55 14.87 -12.40
N ALA A 102 -21.30 14.84 -11.09
CA ALA A 102 -22.13 15.51 -10.09
C ALA A 102 -22.08 17.04 -10.15
N SER A 103 -21.00 17.63 -10.68
CA SER A 103 -20.78 19.08 -10.68
C SER A 103 -21.19 19.80 -11.97
N GLY A 104 -21.27 19.08 -13.10
CA GLY A 104 -21.39 19.72 -14.42
C GLY A 104 -22.57 19.29 -15.28
N TYR A 105 -23.32 18.24 -14.92
CA TYR A 105 -24.31 17.64 -15.82
C TYR A 105 -25.76 17.97 -15.43
N SER A 106 -26.38 18.91 -16.14
CA SER A 106 -27.74 19.43 -15.85
C SER A 106 -28.86 18.78 -16.68
N GLY A 107 -28.54 17.83 -17.57
CA GLY A 107 -29.47 17.25 -18.55
C GLY A 107 -30.01 15.85 -18.24
N ILE A 108 -29.84 15.34 -17.01
CA ILE A 108 -30.12 13.95 -16.64
C ILE A 108 -31.24 13.87 -15.60
N THR A 109 -32.11 12.85 -15.71
CA THR A 109 -33.15 12.60 -14.71
C THR A 109 -32.50 12.20 -13.39
N GLY A 110 -33.03 12.67 -12.25
CA GLY A 110 -32.46 12.32 -10.92
C GLY A 110 -32.32 10.80 -10.70
N ALA A 111 -33.20 9.98 -11.29
CA ALA A 111 -33.13 8.53 -11.22
C ALA A 111 -31.90 7.92 -11.93
N ASP A 112 -31.54 8.45 -13.10
CA ASP A 112 -30.37 8.00 -13.88
C ASP A 112 -29.09 8.30 -13.10
N PHE A 113 -29.03 9.51 -12.53
CA PHE A 113 -27.92 9.93 -11.69
C PHE A 113 -27.78 9.02 -10.47
N ILE A 114 -28.89 8.67 -9.80
CA ILE A 114 -28.88 7.77 -8.65
C ILE A 114 -28.41 6.37 -9.05
N ALA A 115 -28.98 5.78 -10.11
CA ALA A 115 -28.64 4.43 -10.56
C ALA A 115 -27.16 4.32 -10.96
N PHE A 116 -26.67 5.29 -11.73
CA PHE A 116 -25.25 5.37 -12.10
C PHE A 116 -24.34 5.61 -10.88
N SER A 117 -24.75 6.47 -9.95
CA SER A 117 -23.98 6.73 -8.72
C SER A 117 -23.84 5.49 -7.83
N ILE A 118 -24.88 4.66 -7.73
CA ILE A 118 -24.84 3.39 -6.98
C ILE A 118 -23.80 2.45 -7.60
N PHE A 119 -23.82 2.30 -8.93
CA PHE A 119 -22.83 1.49 -9.66
C PHE A 119 -21.41 2.04 -9.50
N MET A 120 -21.21 3.35 -9.64
CA MET A 120 -19.89 3.96 -9.49
C MET A 120 -19.36 3.79 -8.07
N LEU A 121 -20.20 3.97 -7.06
CA LEU A 121 -19.82 3.78 -5.66
C LEU A 121 -19.50 2.32 -5.35
N SER A 122 -20.30 1.37 -5.83
CA SER A 122 -20.04 -0.06 -5.62
C SER A 122 -18.74 -0.50 -6.29
N ALA A 123 -18.46 -0.02 -7.51
CA ALA A 123 -17.20 -0.25 -8.22
C ALA A 123 -15.99 0.31 -7.46
N VAL A 124 -16.06 1.57 -7.02
CA VAL A 124 -15.00 2.18 -6.22
C VAL A 124 -14.78 1.42 -4.91
N THR A 125 -15.85 1.05 -4.20
CA THR A 125 -15.74 0.24 -2.98
C THR A 125 -15.02 -1.07 -3.24
N CYS A 126 -15.39 -1.82 -4.27
CA CYS A 126 -14.72 -3.08 -4.63
C CYS A 126 -13.23 -2.87 -4.89
N LEU A 127 -12.87 -1.88 -5.70
CA LEU A 127 -11.48 -1.60 -6.04
C LEU A 127 -10.66 -1.17 -4.81
N LEU A 128 -11.23 -0.33 -3.93
CA LEU A 128 -10.54 0.12 -2.72
C LEU A 128 -10.35 -1.02 -1.71
N LEU A 129 -11.34 -1.91 -1.56
CA LEU A 129 -11.22 -3.08 -0.67
C LEU A 129 -10.16 -4.07 -1.19
N SER A 130 -10.08 -4.27 -2.51
CA SER A 130 -9.03 -5.08 -3.13
C SER A 130 -7.63 -4.47 -2.97
N ALA A 131 -7.49 -3.17 -3.26
CA ALA A 131 -6.24 -2.46 -3.02
C ALA A 131 -5.81 -2.54 -1.55
N MET A 132 -6.76 -2.38 -0.62
CA MET A 132 -6.51 -2.50 0.82
C MET A 132 -5.98 -3.89 1.20
N TYR A 133 -6.55 -4.96 0.64
CA TYR A 133 -6.04 -6.32 0.83
C TYR A 133 -4.58 -6.44 0.39
N HIS A 134 -4.28 -6.07 -0.86
CA HIS A 134 -2.91 -6.18 -1.36
C HIS A 134 -1.92 -5.25 -0.63
N ILE A 135 -2.36 -4.11 -0.10
CA ILE A 135 -1.51 -3.26 0.74
C ILE A 135 -1.20 -3.96 2.06
N PHE A 136 -2.21 -4.48 2.77
CA PHE A 136 -2.08 -4.95 4.15
C PHE A 136 -1.86 -6.46 4.31
N MET A 137 -1.80 -7.25 3.24
CA MET A 137 -1.55 -8.69 3.33
C MET A 137 -0.22 -9.05 3.99
N ASN A 138 0.77 -8.16 4.01
CA ASN A 138 2.04 -8.36 4.71
C ASN A 138 2.01 -7.94 6.18
N HIS A 139 0.85 -7.57 6.75
CA HIS A 139 0.75 -7.10 8.13
C HIS A 139 0.85 -8.26 9.13
N SER A 140 -0.19 -9.08 9.22
CA SER A 140 -0.24 -10.27 10.07
C SER A 140 -1.33 -11.21 9.54
N GLN A 141 -1.26 -12.50 9.86
CA GLN A 141 -2.24 -13.49 9.39
C GLN A 141 -3.69 -13.10 9.70
N ARG A 142 -3.94 -12.45 10.85
CA ARG A 142 -5.28 -11.98 11.21
C ARG A 142 -5.77 -10.86 10.30
N ILE A 143 -4.93 -9.87 10.03
CA ILE A 143 -5.28 -8.72 9.19
C ILE A 143 -5.41 -9.14 7.73
N GLU A 144 -4.51 -10.00 7.26
CA GLU A 144 -4.55 -10.56 5.91
C GLU A 144 -5.87 -11.31 5.66
N ASN A 145 -6.26 -12.24 6.52
CA ASN A 145 -7.55 -12.93 6.44
C ASN A 145 -8.76 -11.97 6.49
N PHE A 146 -8.73 -10.96 7.37
CA PHE A 146 -9.82 -10.00 7.49
C PHE A 146 -9.95 -9.14 6.23
N CYS A 147 -8.84 -8.61 5.71
CA CYS A 147 -8.85 -7.83 4.48
C CYS A 147 -9.26 -8.69 3.27
N LEU A 148 -8.87 -9.97 3.23
CA LEU A 148 -9.32 -10.90 2.19
C LEU A 148 -10.85 -11.08 2.21
N GLN A 149 -11.44 -11.21 3.39
CA GLN A 149 -12.90 -11.27 3.53
C GLN A 149 -13.57 -9.98 3.02
N LEU A 150 -13.01 -8.82 3.36
CA LEU A 150 -13.52 -7.53 2.88
C LEU A 150 -13.38 -7.39 1.35
N ASP A 151 -12.28 -7.83 0.76
CA ASP A 151 -12.10 -7.84 -0.70
C ASP A 151 -13.19 -8.69 -1.39
N MET A 152 -13.44 -9.89 -0.87
CA MET A 152 -14.53 -10.75 -1.37
C MET A 152 -15.91 -10.11 -1.18
N MET A 153 -16.16 -9.42 -0.06
CA MET A 153 -17.39 -8.65 0.13
C MET A 153 -17.50 -7.48 -0.87
N GLY A 154 -16.39 -6.85 -1.23
CA GLY A 154 -16.32 -5.83 -2.26
C GLY A 154 -16.83 -6.31 -3.62
N VAL A 155 -16.45 -7.52 -4.02
CA VAL A 155 -16.95 -8.16 -5.26
C VAL A 155 -18.47 -8.35 -5.20
N VAL A 156 -19.00 -8.82 -4.07
CA VAL A 156 -20.45 -8.98 -3.88
C VAL A 156 -21.17 -7.64 -3.97
N ILE A 157 -20.67 -6.59 -3.32
CA ILE A 157 -21.22 -5.23 -3.39
C ILE A 157 -21.21 -4.71 -4.83
N PHE A 158 -20.13 -4.94 -5.58
CA PHE A 158 -20.03 -4.53 -6.97
C PHE A 158 -21.08 -5.24 -7.83
N ILE A 159 -21.22 -6.56 -7.71
CA ILE A 159 -22.24 -7.34 -8.44
C ILE A 159 -23.65 -6.81 -8.16
N LEU A 160 -23.98 -6.52 -6.90
CA LEU A 160 -25.29 -5.97 -6.55
C LEU A 160 -25.52 -4.58 -7.16
N GLY A 161 -24.52 -3.70 -7.13
CA GLY A 161 -24.61 -2.38 -7.76
C GLY A 161 -24.71 -2.45 -9.29
N ASP A 162 -24.00 -3.37 -9.92
CA ASP A 162 -24.10 -3.65 -11.36
C ASP A 162 -25.49 -4.17 -11.74
N LEU A 163 -26.08 -5.07 -10.94
CA LEU A 163 -27.46 -5.52 -11.15
C LEU A 163 -28.47 -4.38 -11.04
N VAL A 164 -28.29 -3.46 -10.09
CA VAL A 164 -29.18 -2.29 -9.95
C VAL A 164 -29.16 -1.44 -11.22
N LEU A 165 -27.98 -1.08 -11.73
CA LEU A 165 -27.83 -0.29 -12.96
C LEU A 165 -28.28 -1.09 -14.20
N GLY A 166 -27.89 -2.35 -14.32
CA GLY A 166 -28.23 -3.22 -15.44
C GLY A 166 -29.74 -3.39 -15.59
N ILE A 167 -30.45 -3.72 -14.50
CA ILE A 167 -31.92 -3.82 -14.50
C ILE A 167 -32.57 -2.47 -14.83
N TYR A 168 -32.02 -1.37 -14.31
CA TYR A 168 -32.51 -0.02 -14.60
C TYR A 168 -32.45 0.32 -16.10
N MET A 169 -31.30 0.05 -16.73
CA MET A 169 -31.04 0.38 -18.13
C MET A 169 -31.74 -0.59 -19.09
N VAL A 170 -31.75 -1.89 -18.81
CA VAL A 170 -32.36 -2.92 -19.67
C VAL A 170 -33.88 -2.77 -19.71
N PHE A 171 -34.52 -2.55 -18.55
CA PHE A 171 -35.98 -2.42 -18.44
C PHE A 171 -36.42 -0.95 -18.33
N TRP A 172 -35.70 -0.04 -18.99
CA TRP A 172 -35.98 1.39 -18.94
C TRP A 172 -37.44 1.72 -19.26
N CYS A 173 -37.96 1.15 -20.34
CA CYS A 173 -39.33 1.35 -20.83
C CYS A 173 -40.37 0.42 -20.18
N GLU A 174 -39.95 -0.54 -19.35
CA GLU A 174 -40.80 -1.63 -18.84
C GLU A 174 -40.83 -1.67 -17.30
N PRO A 175 -41.60 -0.77 -16.63
CA PRO A 175 -41.56 -0.60 -15.18
C PRO A 175 -41.99 -1.84 -14.39
N PHE A 176 -42.86 -2.67 -14.97
CA PHE A 176 -43.31 -3.91 -14.34
C PHE A 176 -42.17 -4.90 -14.21
N LEU A 177 -41.48 -5.21 -15.32
CA LEU A 177 -40.34 -6.12 -15.34
C LEU A 177 -39.22 -5.60 -14.43
N ARG A 178 -38.92 -4.30 -14.48
CA ARG A 178 -37.91 -3.67 -13.60
C ARG A 178 -38.17 -3.95 -12.11
N LYS A 179 -39.41 -3.77 -11.64
CA LYS A 179 -39.78 -4.02 -10.23
C LYS A 179 -39.71 -5.50 -9.88
N THR A 180 -40.15 -6.38 -10.78
CA THR A 180 -40.08 -7.83 -10.57
C THR A 180 -38.63 -8.29 -10.39
N TYR A 181 -37.73 -7.88 -11.28
CA TYR A 181 -36.31 -8.26 -11.20
C TYR A 181 -35.62 -7.67 -9.97
N TRP A 182 -35.88 -6.42 -9.59
CA TRP A 182 -35.35 -5.87 -8.34
C TRP A 182 -35.84 -6.62 -7.10
N SER A 183 -37.11 -7.04 -7.08
CA SER A 183 -37.65 -7.85 -5.98
C SER A 183 -37.03 -9.25 -5.88
N MET A 184 -36.49 -9.80 -6.98
CA MET A 184 -35.81 -11.10 -6.96
C MET A 184 -34.37 -11.00 -6.45
N VAL A 185 -33.74 -9.83 -6.61
CA VAL A 185 -32.35 -9.55 -6.20
C VAL A 185 -32.27 -9.04 -4.76
N SER A 186 -33.38 -8.54 -4.20
CA SER A 186 -33.51 -8.07 -2.81
C SER A 186 -33.81 -9.21 -1.84
#